data_AF-A2DGR1-F1
#
_entry.id   AF-A2DGR1-F1
#
_cell.length_a   1.000
_cell.length_b   1.000
_cell.length_c   1.000
_cell.angle_alpha   90.00
_cell.angle_beta   90.00
_cell.angle_gamma   90.00
#
_symmetry.space_group_name_H-M   'P 1'
#
loop_
_entity.id
_entity.type
_entity.pdbx_description
1 polymer ?
#
loop_
_entity_poly.entity_id
_entity_poly.type
_entity_poly.pdbx_seq_one_letter_code
_entity_poly.pdbx_strand_id
1 'polypeptide(L)'
;MSEESLNIKVFKKLSNKHFQEGLDRAPSMLKPKQVTSFYQTVLAHFQKGEIPFEIGDSILKTIYKCLKVKENIPPFIEGQFAALLPLKQTNLLPTVFDIFHVIISSDPTIVDETFSQIMPTLIKFDAKKSLTLIALYCQQFSEIDNPWPMVDLLIQEAANFNQPQIASDYISLLSFLNKRFIEYRNGRAQHCWNQVMSMLNTTDKKTIVSCYGGLCAIADGFTGGTFQIELIATHLLIPEIQDPALSLLNFATLNEKDAGNKKLIQSLMQIAEKNVRASLVLMKLAYNSNSASTAIFSTPGWMQKPLPTMIDTLRIFLVILRHKNIRESVAESTNFVDFLKSIISLDKPGVVPIACTIIRRVPLSKDLITQMSYSGFLDSFYNAPDENDDGLTQHSKLLLTDTICRVTFVKDYVLMCDKINNIIVSNGEFADAAALVAIRLCKYPKCKARMKELKLDQHFKKVEGGGKMASTAKKFLKAINGSEE
;
A
#
# COMPACT_ATOMS: atom_id res chain seq x y z
N MET A 1 58.05 38.71 -19.96
CA MET A 1 57.11 39.61 -19.26
C MET A 1 56.73 38.93 -17.96
N SER A 2 57.13 39.47 -16.81
CA SER A 2 56.83 38.87 -15.51
C SER A 2 55.33 38.97 -15.25
N GLU A 3 54.63 37.83 -15.25
CA GLU A 3 53.23 37.76 -14.84
C GLU A 3 53.07 38.31 -13.42
N GLU A 4 52.48 39.50 -13.34
CA GLU A 4 52.18 40.23 -12.12
C GLU A 4 51.37 39.32 -11.18
N SER A 5 51.90 39.04 -9.98
CA SER A 5 51.27 38.17 -9.00
C SER A 5 50.46 38.99 -7.98
N LEU A 6 49.40 38.40 -7.45
CA LEU A 6 48.54 39.07 -6.46
C LEU A 6 49.34 39.42 -5.20
N ASN A 7 49.36 40.70 -4.79
CA ASN A 7 50.06 41.13 -3.58
C ASN A 7 49.21 40.89 -2.32
N ILE A 8 49.31 39.70 -1.71
CA ILE A 8 48.52 39.31 -0.54
C ILE A 8 48.64 40.27 0.66
N LYS A 9 49.75 41.03 0.76
CA LYS A 9 49.94 41.99 1.86
C LYS A 9 48.88 43.09 1.89
N VAL A 10 48.24 43.41 0.76
CA VAL A 10 47.18 44.43 0.73
C VAL A 10 45.97 44.02 1.56
N PHE A 11 45.71 42.72 1.70
CA PHE A 11 44.56 42.19 2.42
C PHE A 11 44.75 42.13 3.94
N LYS A 12 45.94 42.43 4.49
CA LYS A 12 46.17 42.32 5.95
C LYS A 12 45.44 43.36 6.79
N LYS A 13 45.03 44.49 6.20
CA LYS A 13 44.31 45.58 6.87
C LYS A 13 43.13 46.03 6.02
N LEU A 14 41.94 46.07 6.60
CA LEU A 14 40.72 46.52 5.91
C LEU A 14 40.81 47.99 5.46
N SER A 15 41.60 48.82 6.15
CA SER A 15 41.82 50.24 5.82
C SER A 15 42.84 50.48 4.70
N ASN A 16 43.39 49.43 4.09
CA ASN A 16 44.33 49.60 2.99
C ASN A 16 43.62 50.15 1.74
N LYS A 17 44.12 51.26 1.17
CA LYS A 17 43.55 51.89 -0.04
C LYS A 17 43.44 50.95 -1.26
N HIS A 18 44.26 49.91 -1.33
CA HIS A 18 44.23 48.92 -2.41
C HIS A 18 43.47 47.63 -2.03
N PHE A 19 42.78 47.60 -0.88
CA PHE A 19 42.06 46.40 -0.43
C PHE A 19 40.98 45.97 -1.43
N GLN A 20 40.10 46.90 -1.80
CA GLN A 20 38.99 46.63 -2.71
C GLN A 20 39.46 46.29 -4.13
N GLU A 21 40.37 47.10 -4.67
CA GLU A 21 41.01 46.85 -5.97
C GLU A 21 41.70 45.48 -6.01
N GLY A 22 42.35 45.09 -4.91
CA GLY A 22 42.96 43.78 -4.76
C GLY A 22 41.94 42.65 -4.78
N LEU A 23 40.79 42.82 -4.12
CA LEU A 23 39.72 41.82 -4.11
C LEU A 23 39.14 41.62 -5.51
N ASP A 24 38.90 42.71 -6.24
CA ASP A 24 38.35 42.64 -7.61
C ASP A 24 39.28 41.92 -8.58
N ARG A 25 40.61 42.07 -8.42
CA ARG A 25 41.62 41.41 -9.25
C ARG A 25 41.95 39.98 -8.84
N ALA A 26 41.66 39.60 -7.59
CA ALA A 26 42.07 38.31 -7.03
C ALA A 26 41.62 37.10 -7.86
N PRO A 27 40.36 37.00 -8.35
CA PRO A 27 39.92 35.83 -9.11
C PRO A 27 40.72 35.56 -10.39
N SER A 28 41.29 36.59 -11.01
CA SER A 28 42.10 36.49 -12.23
C SER A 28 43.61 36.39 -12.01
N MET A 29 44.10 36.80 -10.83
CA MET A 29 45.55 36.94 -10.56
C MET A 29 46.07 35.96 -9.50
N LEU A 30 45.18 35.19 -8.86
CA LEU A 30 45.55 34.25 -7.81
C LEU A 30 46.26 33.03 -8.40
N LYS A 31 47.56 32.89 -8.12
CA LYS A 31 48.36 31.72 -8.55
C LYS A 31 48.18 30.55 -7.57
N PRO A 32 48.34 29.28 -7.97
CA PRO A 32 48.13 28.11 -7.10
C PRO A 32 48.88 28.18 -5.76
N LYS A 33 50.13 28.64 -5.75
CA LYS A 33 50.95 28.79 -4.52
C LYS A 33 50.44 29.86 -3.55
N GLN A 34 49.56 30.76 -4.00
CA GLN A 34 49.05 31.90 -3.25
C GLN A 34 47.67 31.63 -2.64
N VAL A 35 46.96 30.59 -3.09
CA VAL A 35 45.55 30.33 -2.76
C VAL A 35 45.32 30.20 -1.25
N THR A 36 46.06 29.31 -0.58
CA THR A 36 45.93 29.08 0.88
C THR A 36 46.19 30.34 1.68
N SER A 37 47.28 31.06 1.37
CA SER A 37 47.64 32.28 2.09
C SER A 37 46.68 33.43 1.82
N PHE A 38 46.07 33.48 0.64
CA PHE A 38 44.99 34.41 0.32
C PHE A 38 43.76 34.13 1.20
N TYR A 39 43.21 32.91 1.19
CA TYR A 39 42.04 32.54 1.99
C TYR A 39 42.25 32.80 3.47
N GLN A 40 43.39 32.36 4.02
CA GLN A 40 43.74 32.61 5.41
C GLN A 40 43.76 34.10 5.74
N THR A 41 44.33 34.94 4.87
CA THR A 41 44.47 36.38 5.13
C THR A 41 43.11 37.08 5.12
N VAL A 42 42.25 36.78 4.14
CA VAL A 42 40.95 37.46 4.01
C VAL A 42 39.94 36.96 5.03
N LEU A 43 39.93 35.65 5.35
CA LEU A 43 39.00 35.08 6.33
C LEU A 43 39.38 35.39 7.78
N ALA A 44 40.65 35.65 8.07
CA ALA A 44 41.09 36.04 9.41
C ALA A 44 40.45 37.34 9.92
N HIS A 45 39.87 38.18 9.05
CA HIS A 45 39.13 39.37 9.48
C HIS A 45 37.82 39.04 10.19
N PHE A 46 37.13 37.97 9.79
CA PHE A 46 35.89 37.52 10.44
C PHE A 46 36.11 36.97 11.84
N GLN A 47 37.35 36.57 12.17
CA GLN A 47 37.72 36.08 13.50
C GLN A 47 38.01 37.20 14.50
N LYS A 48 38.18 38.45 14.03
CA LYS A 48 38.52 39.61 14.88
C LYS A 48 37.31 40.37 15.40
N GLY A 49 36.11 39.99 14.99
CA GLY A 49 34.86 40.65 15.38
C GLY A 49 33.92 40.88 14.20
N GLU A 50 32.89 41.68 14.42
CA GLU A 50 32.00 42.11 13.35
C GLU A 50 32.72 43.04 12.38
N ILE A 51 32.46 42.87 11.08
CA ILE A 51 33.01 43.73 10.03
C ILE A 51 31.87 44.37 9.24
N PRO A 52 32.09 45.54 8.60
CA PRO A 52 31.07 46.18 7.80
C PRO A 52 30.56 45.26 6.68
N PHE A 53 29.25 45.25 6.47
CA PHE A 53 28.57 44.36 5.52
C PHE A 53 29.20 44.44 4.13
N GLU A 54 29.44 45.64 3.62
CA GLU A 54 29.95 45.88 2.27
C GLU A 54 31.34 45.24 2.09
N ILE A 55 32.19 45.34 3.11
CA ILE A 55 33.53 44.77 3.10
C ILE A 55 33.45 43.24 3.21
N GLY A 56 32.63 42.72 4.14
CA GLY A 56 32.49 41.29 4.33
C GLY A 56 31.87 40.59 3.14
N ASP A 57 30.82 41.15 2.56
CA ASP A 57 30.19 40.64 1.34
C ASP A 57 31.17 40.68 0.16
N SER A 58 31.97 41.73 0.02
CA SER A 58 33.02 41.80 -1.00
C SER A 58 34.08 40.70 -0.83
N ILE A 59 34.52 40.44 0.40
CA ILE A 59 35.46 39.34 0.71
C ILE A 59 34.83 38.00 0.28
N LEU A 60 33.60 37.71 0.72
CA LEU A 60 32.94 36.43 0.45
C LEU A 60 32.63 36.25 -1.05
N LYS A 61 32.16 37.29 -1.75
CA LYS A 61 31.95 37.26 -3.22
C LYS A 61 33.25 37.01 -3.97
N THR A 62 34.36 37.54 -3.48
CA THR A 62 35.68 37.29 -4.07
C THR A 62 36.10 35.84 -3.87
N ILE A 63 35.94 35.30 -2.66
CA ILE A 63 36.19 33.88 -2.38
C ILE A 63 35.32 32.99 -3.28
N TYR A 64 34.02 33.27 -3.37
CA TYR A 64 33.10 32.59 -4.27
C TYR A 64 33.58 32.58 -5.73
N LYS A 65 34.04 33.74 -6.25
CA LYS A 65 34.59 33.84 -7.61
C LYS A 65 35.88 33.01 -7.76
N CYS A 66 36.77 33.03 -6.77
CA CYS A 66 38.00 32.24 -6.78
C CYS A 66 37.71 30.73 -6.78
N LEU A 67 36.68 30.28 -6.05
CA LEU A 67 36.27 28.88 -5.97
C LEU A 67 35.60 28.34 -7.24
N LYS A 68 35.22 29.21 -8.18
CA LYS A 68 34.76 28.75 -9.52
C LYS A 68 35.88 28.10 -10.33
N VAL A 69 37.14 28.33 -9.96
CA VAL A 69 38.31 27.66 -10.53
C VAL A 69 38.55 26.40 -9.69
N LYS A 70 38.38 25.22 -10.29
CA LYS A 70 38.35 23.93 -9.57
C LYS A 70 39.63 23.67 -8.77
N GLU A 71 40.78 24.10 -9.29
CA GLU A 71 42.10 23.97 -8.67
C GLU A 71 42.22 24.74 -7.34
N ASN A 72 41.35 25.74 -7.12
CA ASN A 72 41.34 26.53 -5.90
C ASN A 72 40.48 25.93 -4.79
N ILE A 73 39.72 24.85 -5.06
CA ILE A 73 38.83 24.21 -4.09
C ILE A 73 39.62 23.31 -3.11
N PRO A 74 40.52 22.40 -3.52
CA PRO A 74 41.25 21.56 -2.57
C PRO A 74 42.01 22.35 -1.50
N PRO A 75 42.75 23.45 -1.83
CA PRO A 75 43.37 24.29 -0.81
C PRO A 75 42.37 24.96 0.15
N PHE A 76 41.12 25.16 -0.27
CA PHE A 76 40.05 25.68 0.58
C PHE A 76 39.64 24.65 1.65
N ILE A 77 39.45 23.40 1.21
CA ILE A 77 39.04 22.27 2.04
C ILE A 77 40.17 21.86 3.00
N GLU A 78 41.37 21.60 2.49
CA GLU A 78 42.53 21.16 3.27
C GLU A 78 42.91 22.18 4.37
N GLY A 79 42.71 23.47 4.09
CA GLY A 79 42.93 24.55 5.05
C GLY A 79 41.80 24.76 6.07
N GLN A 80 40.73 23.94 6.03
CA GLN A 80 39.54 24.03 6.88
C GLN A 80 38.92 25.44 6.89
N PHE A 81 39.01 26.16 5.77
CA PHE A 81 38.62 27.57 5.70
C PHE A 81 37.10 27.77 5.83
N ALA A 82 36.30 26.73 5.64
CA ALA A 82 34.87 26.74 5.93
C ALA A 82 34.58 27.15 7.38
N ALA A 83 35.38 26.67 8.36
CA ALA A 83 35.23 27.00 9.78
C ALA A 83 35.43 28.49 10.09
N LEU A 84 36.10 29.24 9.18
CA LEU A 84 36.38 30.66 9.38
C LEU A 84 35.28 31.58 8.82
N LEU A 85 34.25 31.03 8.18
CA LEU A 85 33.16 31.80 7.59
C LEU A 85 32.32 32.50 8.68
N PRO A 86 31.75 33.69 8.39
CA PRO A 86 31.10 34.53 9.39
C PRO A 86 29.68 34.08 9.74
N LEU A 87 29.54 32.93 10.38
CA LEU A 87 28.23 32.33 10.68
C LEU A 87 27.37 33.14 11.66
N LYS A 88 27.99 34.02 12.44
CA LYS A 88 27.29 34.90 13.40
C LYS A 88 26.67 36.14 12.75
N GLN A 89 27.14 36.53 11.57
CA GLN A 89 26.65 37.71 10.85
C GLN A 89 25.61 37.28 9.81
N THR A 90 24.34 37.27 10.21
CA THR A 90 23.22 36.73 9.42
C THR A 90 23.05 37.39 8.06
N ASN A 91 23.39 38.67 7.93
CA ASN A 91 23.40 39.42 6.67
C ASN A 91 24.41 38.89 5.64
N LEU A 92 25.46 38.17 6.06
CA LEU A 92 26.46 37.59 5.17
C LEU A 92 26.18 36.13 4.78
N LEU A 93 25.22 35.47 5.45
CA LEU A 93 24.88 34.07 5.18
C LEU A 93 24.42 33.78 3.74
N PRO A 94 23.71 34.67 3.01
CA PRO A 94 23.39 34.44 1.60
C PRO A 94 24.62 34.16 0.73
N THR A 95 25.72 34.89 0.93
CA THR A 95 26.96 34.69 0.18
C THR A 95 27.73 33.45 0.66
N VAL A 96 27.55 33.06 1.93
CA VAL A 96 28.05 31.77 2.43
C VAL A 96 27.37 30.59 1.73
N PHE A 97 26.06 30.67 1.46
CA PHE A 97 25.37 29.65 0.65
C PHE A 97 25.96 29.53 -0.75
N ASP A 98 26.29 30.65 -1.40
CA ASP A 98 26.87 30.63 -2.75
C ASP A 98 28.24 29.91 -2.78
N ILE A 99 29.05 30.12 -1.72
CA ILE A 99 30.33 29.40 -1.52
C ILE A 99 30.08 27.90 -1.39
N PHE A 100 29.17 27.50 -0.49
CA PHE A 100 28.84 26.09 -0.28
C PHE A 100 28.30 25.44 -1.55
N HIS A 101 27.43 26.15 -2.26
CA HIS A 101 26.86 25.68 -3.52
C HIS A 101 27.94 25.40 -4.56
N VAL A 102 28.91 26.30 -4.76
CA VAL A 102 30.00 26.09 -5.73
C VAL A 102 30.87 24.88 -5.35
N ILE A 103 31.18 24.71 -4.07
CA ILE A 103 32.00 23.59 -3.60
C ILE A 103 31.24 22.27 -3.82
N ILE A 104 30.03 22.15 -3.27
CA ILE A 104 29.21 20.93 -3.36
C ILE A 104 28.86 20.60 -4.81
N SER A 105 28.58 21.60 -5.66
CA SER A 105 28.25 21.35 -7.07
C SER A 105 29.47 20.95 -7.92
N SER A 106 30.69 21.29 -7.47
CA SER A 106 31.91 20.91 -8.19
C SER A 106 32.28 19.45 -7.91
N ASP A 107 32.29 19.07 -6.64
CA ASP A 107 32.60 17.72 -6.18
C ASP A 107 32.06 17.56 -4.74
N PRO A 108 30.97 16.80 -4.53
CA PRO A 108 30.48 16.45 -3.19
C PRO A 108 31.45 15.63 -2.33
N THR A 109 32.36 14.85 -2.93
CA THR A 109 33.20 13.88 -2.20
C THR A 109 34.29 14.54 -1.35
N ILE A 110 34.69 15.76 -1.71
CA ILE A 110 35.68 16.56 -0.97
C ILE A 110 35.10 17.29 0.24
N VAL A 111 33.79 17.21 0.47
CA VAL A 111 33.13 17.88 1.59
C VAL A 111 33.39 17.08 2.87
N ASP A 112 34.11 17.68 3.80
CA ASP A 112 34.50 17.07 5.07
C ASP A 112 33.47 17.33 6.20
N GLU A 113 33.79 16.84 7.40
CA GLU A 113 32.95 17.01 8.59
C GLU A 113 32.76 18.49 8.98
N THR A 114 33.71 19.36 8.64
CA THR A 114 33.63 20.80 8.92
C THR A 114 32.38 21.42 8.32
N PHE A 115 31.99 21.03 7.10
CA PHE A 115 30.76 21.52 6.47
C PHE A 115 29.52 21.07 7.25
N SER A 116 29.48 19.82 7.69
CA SER A 116 28.34 19.29 8.46
C SER A 116 28.13 20.02 9.79
N GLN A 117 29.21 20.51 10.42
CA GLN A 117 29.13 21.30 11.67
C GLN A 117 28.55 22.70 11.45
N ILE A 118 28.69 23.25 10.24
CA ILE A 118 28.21 24.59 9.87
C ILE A 118 26.74 24.55 9.47
N MET A 119 26.33 23.47 8.79
CA MET A 119 25.00 23.33 8.21
C MET A 119 23.83 23.54 9.18
N PRO A 120 23.85 23.12 10.45
CA PRO A 120 22.77 23.45 11.40
C PRO A 120 22.48 24.95 11.51
N THR A 121 23.50 25.80 11.43
CA THR A 121 23.33 27.26 11.45
C THR A 121 22.68 27.75 10.16
N LEU A 122 23.09 27.20 9.02
CA LEU A 122 22.52 27.53 7.71
C LEU A 122 21.06 27.06 7.59
N ILE A 123 20.75 25.86 8.11
CA ILE A 123 19.38 25.31 8.10
C ILE A 123 18.43 26.21 8.87
N LYS A 124 18.84 26.71 10.05
CA LYS A 124 18.04 27.64 10.85
C LYS A 124 17.83 29.00 10.18
N PHE A 125 18.77 29.44 9.35
CA PHE A 125 18.65 30.68 8.59
C PHE A 125 17.78 30.53 7.34
N ASP A 126 18.06 29.54 6.50
CA ASP A 126 17.31 29.24 5.28
C ASP A 126 17.30 27.73 5.03
N ALA A 127 16.27 27.07 5.57
CA ALA A 127 16.08 25.64 5.45
C ALA A 127 15.90 25.19 3.99
N LYS A 128 15.33 26.03 3.11
CA LYS A 128 15.07 25.65 1.71
C LYS A 128 16.37 25.57 0.91
N LYS A 129 17.23 26.59 1.02
CA LYS A 129 18.56 26.56 0.38
C LYS A 129 19.42 25.46 0.98
N SER A 130 19.38 25.27 2.30
CA SER A 130 20.12 24.22 2.98
C SER A 130 19.70 22.82 2.50
N LEU A 131 18.40 22.57 2.37
CA LEU A 131 17.89 21.32 1.83
C LEU A 131 18.38 21.07 0.40
N THR A 132 18.47 22.13 -0.43
CA THR A 132 19.00 22.04 -1.79
C THR A 132 20.48 21.63 -1.79
N LEU A 133 21.29 22.21 -0.91
CA LEU A 133 22.70 21.82 -0.75
C LEU A 133 22.85 20.37 -0.31
N ILE A 134 22.07 19.94 0.68
CA ILE A 134 22.07 18.53 1.13
C ILE A 134 21.62 17.62 -0.01
N ALA A 135 20.60 18.00 -0.76
CA ALA A 135 20.12 17.22 -1.90
C ALA A 135 21.20 17.04 -2.98
N LEU A 136 21.96 18.09 -3.31
CA LEU A 136 23.09 18.02 -4.24
C LEU A 136 24.18 17.08 -3.71
N TYR A 137 24.55 17.21 -2.44
CA TYR A 137 25.52 16.33 -1.79
C TYR A 137 25.08 14.87 -1.84
N CYS A 138 23.80 14.59 -1.55
CA CYS A 138 23.22 13.26 -1.56
C CYS A 138 23.19 12.58 -2.94
N GLN A 139 23.39 13.31 -4.05
CA GLN A 139 23.41 12.69 -5.38
C GLN A 139 24.56 11.69 -5.54
N GLN A 140 25.67 11.91 -4.83
CA GLN A 140 26.86 11.05 -4.81
C GLN A 140 27.00 10.28 -3.49
N PHE A 141 25.90 9.99 -2.79
CA PHE A 141 25.91 9.33 -1.48
C PHE A 141 26.86 8.12 -1.39
N SER A 142 26.88 7.26 -2.42
CA SER A 142 27.71 6.05 -2.44
C SER A 142 29.19 6.27 -2.75
N GLU A 143 29.57 7.47 -3.19
CA GLU A 143 30.95 7.83 -3.57
C GLU A 143 31.66 8.60 -2.44
N ILE A 144 30.92 8.98 -1.40
CA ILE A 144 31.43 9.75 -0.27
C ILE A 144 31.89 8.78 0.84
N ASP A 145 33.11 8.96 1.33
CA ASP A 145 33.72 8.10 2.36
C ASP A 145 32.88 8.03 3.66
N ASN A 146 32.35 9.16 4.12
CA ASN A 146 31.50 9.23 5.31
C ASN A 146 30.33 10.23 5.09
N PRO A 147 29.21 9.80 4.50
CA PRO A 147 28.10 10.70 4.18
C PRO A 147 27.25 11.06 5.41
N TRP A 148 27.36 10.30 6.50
CA TRP A 148 26.41 10.34 7.62
C TRP A 148 26.32 11.69 8.34
N PRO A 149 27.42 12.42 8.65
CA PRO A 149 27.33 13.69 9.36
C PRO A 149 26.46 14.73 8.66
N MET A 150 26.50 14.77 7.32
CA MET A 150 25.68 15.67 6.52
C MET A 150 24.24 15.15 6.35
N VAL A 151 24.08 13.88 6.01
CA VAL A 151 22.76 13.32 5.69
C VAL A 151 21.89 13.17 6.93
N ASP A 152 22.48 12.89 8.11
CA ASP A 152 21.72 12.77 9.36
C ASP A 152 21.13 14.11 9.82
N LEU A 153 21.58 15.25 9.29
CA LEU A 153 20.94 16.54 9.49
C LEU A 153 19.50 16.56 8.97
N LEU A 154 19.18 15.75 7.95
CA LEU A 154 17.80 15.57 7.48
C LEU A 154 16.89 15.03 8.58
N ILE A 155 17.43 14.29 9.55
CA ILE A 155 16.67 13.72 10.67
C ILE A 155 16.80 14.64 11.90
N GLN A 156 18.01 15.11 12.21
CA GLN A 156 18.29 15.91 13.40
C GLN A 156 17.61 17.28 13.35
N GLU A 157 17.57 17.91 12.18
CA GLU A 157 17.01 19.26 11.99
C GLU A 157 15.63 19.23 11.30
N ALA A 158 14.94 18.09 11.35
CA ALA A 158 13.72 17.84 10.59
C ALA A 158 12.58 18.84 10.87
N ALA A 159 12.53 19.41 12.08
CA ALA A 159 11.55 20.46 12.43
C ALA A 159 11.64 21.71 11.51
N ASN A 160 12.84 22.02 11.00
CA ASN A 160 13.04 23.15 10.08
C ASN A 160 12.57 22.82 8.65
N PHE A 161 12.57 21.54 8.26
CA PHE A 161 12.13 21.09 6.95
C PHE A 161 10.64 20.76 6.87
N ASN A 162 9.99 20.52 8.01
CA ASN A 162 8.56 20.22 8.12
C ASN A 162 7.62 21.41 7.83
N GLN A 163 8.14 22.52 7.31
CA GLN A 163 7.34 23.70 6.98
C GLN A 163 6.57 23.49 5.67
N PRO A 164 5.31 23.94 5.52
CA PRO A 164 4.47 23.63 4.35
C PRO A 164 5.12 23.92 2.97
N GLN A 165 5.93 24.97 2.89
CA GLN A 165 6.64 25.40 1.68
C GLN A 165 7.90 24.60 1.34
N ILE A 166 8.37 23.73 2.23
CA ILE A 166 9.60 22.93 2.10
C ILE A 166 9.30 21.42 2.20
N ALA A 167 8.27 21.06 2.96
CA ALA A 167 7.95 19.69 3.33
C ALA A 167 7.89 18.72 2.15
N SER A 168 7.29 19.13 1.02
CA SER A 168 7.19 18.27 -0.17
C SER A 168 8.56 17.92 -0.76
N ASP A 169 9.48 18.90 -0.86
CA ASP A 169 10.83 18.68 -1.38
C ASP A 169 11.64 17.82 -0.41
N TYR A 170 11.45 18.05 0.90
CA TYR A 170 12.08 17.29 1.96
C TYR A 170 11.66 15.82 1.95
N ILE A 171 10.36 15.54 1.89
CA ILE A 171 9.82 14.18 1.77
C ILE A 171 10.33 13.51 0.50
N SER A 172 10.43 14.26 -0.60
CA SER A 172 10.96 13.74 -1.87
C SER A 172 12.42 13.34 -1.76
N LEU A 173 13.26 14.12 -1.06
CA LEU A 173 14.66 13.77 -0.81
C LEU A 173 14.79 12.51 0.06
N LEU A 174 14.03 12.42 1.17
CA LEU A 174 14.03 11.21 2.01
C LEU A 174 13.60 9.97 1.20
N SER A 175 12.60 10.13 0.35
CA SER A 175 12.09 9.06 -0.53
C SER A 175 13.13 8.64 -1.56
N PHE A 176 13.82 9.61 -2.18
CA PHE A 176 14.90 9.37 -3.13
C PHE A 176 16.02 8.57 -2.49
N LEU A 177 16.50 8.99 -1.31
CA LEU A 177 17.57 8.31 -0.59
C LEU A 177 17.21 6.87 -0.25
N ASN A 178 16.01 6.64 0.31
CA ASN A 178 15.52 5.29 0.63
C ASN A 178 15.36 4.41 -0.62
N LYS A 179 14.93 4.96 -1.75
CA LYS A 179 14.77 4.20 -3.00
C LYS A 179 16.11 3.86 -3.65
N ARG A 180 17.03 4.81 -3.72
CA ARG A 180 18.25 4.71 -4.52
C ARG A 180 19.39 4.00 -3.79
N PHE A 181 19.51 4.17 -2.47
CA PHE A 181 20.68 3.75 -1.70
C PHE A 181 20.28 2.75 -0.60
N ILE A 182 20.67 1.48 -0.78
CA ILE A 182 20.34 0.38 0.14
C ILE A 182 20.94 0.62 1.53
N GLU A 183 22.17 1.14 1.61
CA GLU A 183 22.83 1.44 2.89
C GLU A 183 22.07 2.50 3.68
N TYR A 184 21.63 3.58 3.01
CA TYR A 184 20.80 4.60 3.64
C TYR A 184 19.48 4.02 4.15
N ARG A 185 18.80 3.21 3.33
CA ARG A 185 17.56 2.54 3.71
C ARG A 185 17.76 1.68 4.96
N ASN A 186 18.79 0.83 4.98
CA ASN A 186 19.06 -0.05 6.11
C ASN A 186 19.38 0.73 7.39
N GLY A 187 20.11 1.85 7.27
CA GLY A 187 20.50 2.66 8.42
C GLY A 187 19.43 3.63 8.92
N ARG A 188 18.52 4.11 8.05
CA ARG A 188 17.69 5.30 8.34
C ARG A 188 16.22 5.20 7.93
N ALA A 189 15.76 4.12 7.28
CA ALA A 189 14.36 4.01 6.85
C ALA A 189 13.36 4.17 7.99
N GLN A 190 13.63 3.60 9.18
CA GLN A 190 12.78 3.75 10.36
C GLN A 190 12.65 5.22 10.80
N HIS A 191 13.75 5.97 10.80
CA HIS A 191 13.75 7.38 11.17
C HIS A 191 12.97 8.22 10.15
N CYS A 192 13.20 7.96 8.85
CA CYS A 192 12.45 8.59 7.76
C CYS A 192 10.95 8.29 7.86
N TRP A 193 10.61 7.02 8.11
CA TRP A 193 9.23 6.59 8.30
C TRP A 193 8.56 7.34 9.44
N ASN A 194 9.17 7.35 10.62
CA ASN A 194 8.62 8.01 11.80
C ASN A 194 8.44 9.51 11.55
N GLN A 195 9.41 10.14 10.87
CA GLN A 195 9.35 11.55 10.54
C GLN A 195 8.19 11.86 9.59
N VAL A 196 8.10 11.17 8.45
CA VAL A 196 7.04 11.40 7.45
C VAL A 196 5.67 11.03 8.03
N MET A 197 5.58 9.97 8.84
CA MET A 197 4.36 9.57 9.54
C MET A 197 3.90 10.68 10.51
N SER A 198 4.82 11.31 11.25
CA SER A 198 4.49 12.42 12.17
C SER A 198 3.90 13.63 11.43
N MET A 199 4.40 13.91 10.22
CA MET A 199 3.96 15.03 9.38
C MET A 199 2.53 14.88 8.86
N LEU A 200 1.93 13.70 8.92
CA LEU A 200 0.51 13.51 8.61
C LEU A 200 -0.41 14.33 9.52
N ASN A 201 0.05 14.76 10.70
CA ASN A 201 -0.74 15.59 11.62
C ASN A 201 -0.88 17.07 11.19
N THR A 202 -0.23 17.48 10.10
CA THR A 202 -0.40 18.83 9.54
C THR A 202 -1.81 19.06 9.00
N THR A 203 -2.23 20.31 8.86
CA THR A 203 -3.48 20.69 8.21
C THR A 203 -3.32 20.97 6.72
N ASP A 204 -2.08 21.09 6.22
CA ASP A 204 -1.81 21.33 4.81
C ASP A 204 -2.00 20.06 3.98
N LYS A 205 -3.10 20.02 3.22
CA LYS A 205 -3.46 18.86 2.37
C LYS A 205 -2.36 18.48 1.38
N LYS A 206 -1.63 19.46 0.82
CA LYS A 206 -0.55 19.18 -0.15
C LYS A 206 0.58 18.41 0.51
N THR A 207 1.01 18.85 1.70
CA THR A 207 2.00 18.13 2.50
C THR A 207 1.53 16.73 2.85
N ILE A 208 0.27 16.55 3.26
CA ILE A 208 -0.29 15.22 3.58
C ILE A 208 -0.22 14.29 2.35
N VAL A 209 -0.59 14.78 1.16
CA VAL A 209 -0.49 14.01 -0.09
C VAL A 209 0.96 13.59 -0.35
N SER A 210 1.92 14.52 -0.21
CA SER A 210 3.34 14.21 -0.34
C SER A 210 3.81 13.19 0.70
N CYS A 211 3.31 13.26 1.94
CA CYS A 211 3.62 12.30 3.00
C CYS A 211 3.20 10.88 2.60
N TYR A 212 1.98 10.69 2.11
CA TYR A 212 1.53 9.38 1.64
C TYR A 212 2.38 8.85 0.48
N GLY A 213 2.75 9.71 -0.47
CA GLY A 213 3.67 9.36 -1.55
C GLY A 213 5.04 8.91 -1.03
N GLY A 214 5.59 9.63 -0.06
CA GLY A 214 6.85 9.28 0.58
C GLY A 214 6.80 8.00 1.40
N LEU A 215 5.71 7.79 2.17
CA LEU A 215 5.50 6.55 2.91
C LEU A 215 5.39 5.35 1.97
N CYS A 216 4.73 5.48 0.81
CA CYS A 216 4.72 4.43 -0.21
C CYS A 216 6.14 4.13 -0.72
N ALA A 217 6.93 5.17 -0.97
CA ALA A 217 8.32 5.03 -1.42
C ALA A 217 9.22 4.31 -0.41
N ILE A 218 8.99 4.56 0.88
CA ILE A 218 9.75 3.92 1.98
C ILE A 218 9.24 2.48 2.21
N ALA A 219 7.93 2.25 2.16
CA ALA A 219 7.29 0.95 2.42
C ALA A 219 7.78 -0.17 1.49
N ASP A 220 8.21 0.17 0.27
CA ASP A 220 8.73 -0.79 -0.72
C ASP A 220 9.98 -1.54 -0.22
N GLY A 221 10.75 -0.94 0.69
CA GLY A 221 11.96 -1.54 1.25
C GLY A 221 11.99 -1.62 2.78
N PHE A 222 10.92 -1.21 3.47
CA PHE A 222 10.88 -1.14 4.92
C PHE A 222 9.49 -1.49 5.47
N THR A 223 9.42 -2.49 6.34
CA THR A 223 8.17 -3.06 6.86
C THR A 223 7.98 -2.88 8.38
N GLY A 224 8.94 -2.29 9.09
CA GLY A 224 8.93 -2.16 10.56
C GLY A 224 8.18 -0.95 11.11
N GLY A 225 7.53 -0.16 10.25
CA GLY A 225 6.93 1.12 10.61
C GLY A 225 5.66 1.00 11.44
N THR A 226 5.46 1.90 12.41
CA THR A 226 4.19 2.06 13.11
C THR A 226 3.24 2.96 12.31
N PHE A 227 1.94 2.66 12.36
CA PHE A 227 0.93 3.40 11.62
C PHE A 227 0.03 4.21 12.56
N GLN A 228 -0.29 5.44 12.16
CA GLN A 228 -1.35 6.23 12.80
C GLN A 228 -2.71 5.91 12.15
N ILE A 229 -3.20 4.68 12.33
CA ILE A 229 -4.36 4.14 11.59
C ILE A 229 -5.62 4.99 11.76
N GLU A 230 -5.90 5.50 12.96
CA GLU A 230 -7.06 6.35 13.24
C GLU A 230 -7.04 7.67 12.43
N LEU A 231 -5.85 8.21 12.22
CA LEU A 231 -5.62 9.41 11.41
C LEU A 231 -5.77 9.08 9.93
N ILE A 232 -5.17 7.98 9.47
CA ILE A 232 -5.31 7.50 8.08
C ILE A 232 -6.77 7.23 7.73
N ALA A 233 -7.55 6.63 8.65
CA ALA A 233 -8.98 6.44 8.48
C ALA A 233 -9.73 7.76 8.29
N THR A 234 -9.33 8.80 9.02
CA THR A 234 -9.92 10.15 8.88
C THR A 234 -9.55 10.78 7.53
N HIS A 235 -8.29 10.65 7.11
CA HIS A 235 -7.80 11.16 5.83
C HIS A 235 -8.42 10.47 4.61
N LEU A 236 -8.76 9.19 4.72
CA LEU A 236 -9.47 8.47 3.66
C LEU A 236 -10.79 9.14 3.27
N LEU A 237 -11.45 9.83 4.20
CA LEU A 237 -12.71 10.53 3.94
C LEU A 237 -12.52 11.93 3.32
N ILE A 238 -11.27 12.37 3.11
CA ILE A 238 -10.93 13.64 2.49
C ILE A 238 -10.64 13.39 1.00
N PRO A 239 -11.46 13.89 0.06
CA PRO A 239 -11.36 13.54 -1.36
C PRO A 239 -9.97 13.74 -1.99
N GLU A 240 -9.27 14.82 -1.65
CA GLU A 240 -7.95 15.12 -2.23
C GLU A 240 -6.83 14.20 -1.69
N ILE A 241 -7.06 13.53 -0.56
CA ILE A 241 -6.08 12.70 0.15
C ILE A 241 -6.40 11.20 0.02
N GLN A 242 -7.66 10.87 -0.29
CA GLN A 242 -8.17 9.50 -0.35
C GLN A 242 -7.29 8.57 -1.19
N ASP A 243 -6.97 8.95 -2.43
CA ASP A 243 -6.21 8.09 -3.35
C ASP A 243 -4.76 7.82 -2.89
N PRO A 244 -3.99 8.84 -2.46
CA PRO A 244 -2.70 8.62 -1.82
C PRO A 244 -2.78 7.72 -0.57
N ALA A 245 -3.79 7.91 0.29
CA ALA A 245 -3.97 7.10 1.49
C ALA A 245 -4.31 5.63 1.15
N LEU A 246 -5.20 5.40 0.18
CA LEU A 246 -5.50 4.06 -0.34
C LEU A 246 -4.25 3.38 -0.93
N SER A 247 -3.41 4.15 -1.64
CA SER A 247 -2.17 3.64 -2.21
C SER A 247 -1.23 3.12 -1.11
N LEU A 248 -1.06 3.87 -0.01
CA LEU A 248 -0.27 3.43 1.13
C LEU A 248 -0.80 2.12 1.70
N LEU A 249 -2.11 2.00 1.95
CA LEU A 249 -2.71 0.77 2.48
C LEU A 249 -2.58 -0.42 1.53
N ASN A 250 -2.54 -0.15 0.22
CA ASN A 250 -2.32 -1.18 -0.78
C ASN A 250 -0.86 -1.65 -0.86
N PHE A 251 0.13 -0.80 -0.55
CA PHE A 251 1.55 -1.19 -0.51
C PHE A 251 1.98 -1.73 0.86
N ALA A 252 1.60 -1.05 1.93
CA ALA A 252 2.02 -1.37 3.29
C ALA A 252 1.45 -2.70 3.82
N THR A 253 2.19 -3.36 4.69
CA THR A 253 1.72 -4.50 5.47
C THR A 253 1.33 -4.04 6.86
N LEU A 254 0.07 -4.23 7.22
CA LEU A 254 -0.44 -3.92 8.56
C LEU A 254 -0.38 -5.15 9.46
N ASN A 255 -0.13 -4.94 10.76
CA ASN A 255 -0.31 -5.99 11.76
C ASN A 255 -1.81 -6.27 12.00
N GLU A 256 -2.14 -7.35 12.70
CA GLU A 256 -3.53 -7.77 12.96
C GLU A 256 -4.38 -6.69 13.65
N LYS A 257 -3.79 -5.95 14.61
CA LYS A 257 -4.50 -4.90 15.36
C LYS A 257 -4.88 -3.73 14.45
N ASP A 258 -3.94 -3.28 13.62
CA ASP A 258 -4.10 -2.16 12.71
C ASP A 258 -5.02 -2.52 11.53
N ALA A 259 -4.88 -3.73 10.98
CA ALA A 259 -5.74 -4.24 9.91
C ALA A 259 -7.19 -4.42 10.38
N GLY A 260 -7.39 -4.86 11.63
CA GLY A 260 -8.71 -5.02 12.27
C GLY A 260 -9.30 -3.73 12.85
N ASN A 261 -8.68 -2.57 12.62
CA ASN A 261 -9.16 -1.32 13.19
C ASN A 261 -10.56 -0.96 12.67
N LYS A 262 -11.52 -0.78 13.59
CA LYS A 262 -12.93 -0.55 13.23
C LYS A 262 -13.14 0.73 12.42
N LYS A 263 -12.48 1.83 12.78
CA LYS A 263 -12.63 3.11 12.08
C LYS A 263 -12.07 3.05 10.67
N LEU A 264 -10.92 2.38 10.49
CA LEU A 264 -10.33 2.12 9.17
C LEU A 264 -11.30 1.32 8.30
N ILE A 265 -11.78 0.18 8.80
CA ILE A 265 -12.70 -0.68 8.07
C ILE A 265 -13.98 0.08 7.70
N GLN A 266 -14.60 0.79 8.64
CA GLN A 266 -15.81 1.59 8.35
C GLN A 266 -15.57 2.63 7.26
N SER A 267 -14.45 3.34 7.31
CA SER A 267 -14.09 4.36 6.31
C SER A 267 -13.88 3.72 4.94
N LEU A 268 -13.18 2.59 4.88
CA LEU A 268 -12.98 1.84 3.63
C LEU A 268 -14.29 1.29 3.08
N MET A 269 -15.19 0.78 3.92
CA MET A 269 -16.50 0.27 3.50
C MET A 269 -17.36 1.38 2.88
N GLN A 270 -17.36 2.58 3.47
CA GLN A 270 -18.05 3.74 2.93
C GLN A 270 -17.50 4.14 1.55
N ILE A 271 -16.18 4.13 1.39
CA ILE A 271 -15.52 4.52 0.14
C ILE A 271 -15.70 3.43 -0.93
N ALA A 272 -15.69 2.16 -0.54
CA ALA A 272 -15.83 1.00 -1.41
C ALA A 272 -17.18 0.96 -2.15
N GLU A 273 -18.22 1.61 -1.64
CA GLU A 273 -19.50 1.78 -2.36
C GLU A 273 -19.32 2.49 -3.70
N LYS A 274 -18.26 3.30 -3.88
CA LYS A 274 -18.02 4.10 -5.09
C LYS A 274 -16.63 3.90 -5.70
N ASN A 275 -15.67 3.34 -4.96
CA ASN A 275 -14.27 3.24 -5.38
C ASN A 275 -13.75 1.80 -5.26
N VAL A 276 -13.47 1.19 -6.42
CA VAL A 276 -12.93 -0.17 -6.52
C VAL A 276 -11.60 -0.36 -5.79
N ARG A 277 -10.77 0.68 -5.65
CA ARG A 277 -9.49 0.59 -4.92
C ARG A 277 -9.70 0.34 -3.44
N ALA A 278 -10.74 0.92 -2.84
CA ALA A 278 -11.08 0.65 -1.45
C ALA A 278 -11.53 -0.80 -1.26
N SER A 279 -12.28 -1.36 -2.21
CA SER A 279 -12.63 -2.79 -2.22
C SER A 279 -11.42 -3.69 -2.34
N LEU A 280 -10.43 -3.32 -3.17
CA LEU A 280 -9.15 -4.05 -3.27
C LEU A 280 -8.36 -3.99 -1.95
N VAL A 281 -8.31 -2.84 -1.28
CA VAL A 281 -7.70 -2.72 0.05
C VAL A 281 -8.43 -3.59 1.06
N LEU A 282 -9.78 -3.57 1.10
CA LEU A 282 -10.57 -4.44 1.98
C LEU A 282 -10.29 -5.92 1.72
N MET A 283 -10.23 -6.35 0.45
CA MET A 283 -9.86 -7.71 0.07
C MET A 283 -8.45 -8.06 0.55
N LYS A 284 -7.45 -7.18 0.34
CA LYS A 284 -6.08 -7.40 0.80
C LYS A 284 -6.00 -7.52 2.33
N LEU A 285 -6.69 -6.65 3.06
CA LEU A 285 -6.71 -6.69 4.52
C LEU A 285 -7.39 -7.96 5.01
N ALA A 286 -8.57 -8.29 4.49
CA ALA A 286 -9.28 -9.52 4.81
C ALA A 286 -8.44 -10.77 4.48
N TYR A 287 -7.73 -10.78 3.35
CA TYR A 287 -6.89 -11.91 2.96
C TYR A 287 -5.79 -12.20 3.98
N ASN A 288 -5.13 -11.15 4.46
CA ASN A 288 -3.93 -11.26 5.31
C ASN A 288 -4.22 -11.24 6.81
N SER A 289 -5.42 -10.80 7.22
CA SER A 289 -5.75 -10.60 8.64
C SER A 289 -7.11 -11.20 9.00
N ASN A 290 -7.10 -12.03 10.04
CA ASN A 290 -8.33 -12.56 10.62
C ASN A 290 -9.13 -11.46 11.35
N SER A 291 -8.44 -10.52 11.99
CA SER A 291 -9.07 -9.38 12.65
C SER A 291 -9.78 -8.46 11.65
N ALA A 292 -9.17 -8.20 10.49
CA ALA A 292 -9.80 -7.44 9.41
C ALA A 292 -11.05 -8.13 8.87
N SER A 293 -10.96 -9.44 8.59
CA SER A 293 -12.11 -10.23 8.12
C SER A 293 -13.27 -10.22 9.12
N THR A 294 -12.96 -10.35 10.41
CA THR A 294 -13.96 -10.29 11.49
C THR A 294 -14.60 -8.89 11.58
N ALA A 295 -13.80 -7.83 11.46
CA ALA A 295 -14.29 -6.45 11.50
C ALA A 295 -15.19 -6.11 10.29
N ILE A 296 -14.82 -6.56 9.09
CA ILE A 296 -15.65 -6.38 7.89
C ILE A 296 -16.96 -7.14 8.06
N PHE A 297 -16.91 -8.42 8.45
CA PHE A 297 -18.11 -9.24 8.65
C PHE A 297 -19.08 -8.62 9.67
N SER A 298 -18.56 -7.99 10.72
CA SER A 298 -19.35 -7.31 11.75
C SER A 298 -19.99 -5.99 11.29
N THR A 299 -19.72 -5.50 10.08
CA THR A 299 -20.29 -4.25 9.57
C THR A 299 -21.75 -4.47 9.13
N PRO A 300 -22.76 -3.79 9.71
CA PRO A 300 -24.15 -4.07 9.39
C PRO A 300 -24.49 -3.88 7.89
N GLY A 301 -25.24 -4.83 7.34
CA GLY A 301 -25.83 -4.74 5.99
C GLY A 301 -24.84 -4.79 4.82
N TRP A 302 -23.54 -5.02 5.07
CA TRP A 302 -22.53 -4.91 4.01
C TRP A 302 -22.72 -5.90 2.85
N MET A 303 -23.21 -7.10 3.13
CA MET A 303 -23.49 -8.13 2.12
C MET A 303 -24.59 -7.72 1.14
N GLN A 304 -25.44 -6.77 1.50
CA GLN A 304 -26.54 -6.28 0.66
C GLN A 304 -26.15 -5.04 -0.16
N LYS A 305 -24.96 -4.50 0.06
CA LYS A 305 -24.48 -3.30 -0.61
C LYS A 305 -23.56 -3.65 -1.77
N PRO A 306 -23.63 -2.93 -2.90
CA PRO A 306 -22.63 -3.05 -3.96
C PRO A 306 -21.34 -2.31 -3.55
N LEU A 307 -20.18 -2.98 -3.58
CA LEU A 307 -18.91 -2.44 -3.09
C LEU A 307 -17.77 -2.55 -4.12
N PRO A 308 -17.75 -1.77 -5.22
CA PRO A 308 -18.79 -0.87 -5.71
C PRO A 308 -19.84 -1.59 -6.56
N THR A 309 -19.63 -2.87 -6.84
CA THR A 309 -20.60 -3.76 -7.51
C THR A 309 -20.91 -4.95 -6.61
N MET A 310 -22.02 -5.65 -6.88
CA MET A 310 -22.32 -6.91 -6.17
C MET A 310 -21.29 -8.01 -6.43
N ILE A 311 -20.59 -7.98 -7.57
CA ILE A 311 -19.50 -8.90 -7.88
C ILE A 311 -18.32 -8.64 -6.94
N ASP A 312 -18.00 -7.37 -6.67
CA ASP A 312 -16.92 -7.02 -5.75
C ASP A 312 -17.30 -7.33 -4.29
N THR A 313 -18.55 -7.14 -3.91
CA THR A 313 -19.09 -7.62 -2.61
C THR A 313 -18.95 -9.14 -2.49
N LEU A 314 -19.27 -9.89 -3.54
CA LEU A 314 -19.05 -11.34 -3.60
C LEU A 314 -17.56 -11.70 -3.45
N ARG A 315 -16.65 -10.99 -4.13
CA ARG A 315 -15.21 -11.23 -3.98
C ARG A 315 -14.72 -10.99 -2.55
N ILE A 316 -15.13 -9.90 -1.92
CA ILE A 316 -14.83 -9.63 -0.50
C ILE A 316 -15.35 -10.77 0.39
N PHE A 317 -16.60 -11.20 0.17
CA PHE A 317 -17.19 -12.32 0.89
C PHE A 317 -16.40 -13.62 0.74
N LEU A 318 -15.99 -13.96 -0.49
CA LEU A 318 -15.20 -15.16 -0.74
C LEU A 318 -13.82 -15.12 -0.05
N VAL A 319 -13.20 -13.94 0.05
CA VAL A 319 -11.97 -13.75 0.81
C VAL A 319 -12.20 -13.97 2.31
N ILE A 320 -13.26 -13.37 2.87
CA ILE A 320 -13.64 -13.55 4.28
C ILE A 320 -13.91 -15.03 4.60
N LEU A 321 -14.62 -15.74 3.73
CA LEU A 321 -14.99 -17.16 3.93
C LEU A 321 -13.78 -18.11 3.98
N ARG A 322 -12.59 -17.65 3.58
CA ARG A 322 -11.35 -18.42 3.77
C ARG A 322 -11.04 -18.67 5.24
N HIS A 323 -11.41 -17.75 6.12
CA HIS A 323 -11.20 -17.81 7.56
C HIS A 323 -12.22 -18.74 8.20
N LYS A 324 -11.77 -19.92 8.62
CA LYS A 324 -12.65 -21.00 9.13
C LYS A 324 -13.47 -20.57 10.34
N ASN A 325 -12.90 -19.74 11.21
CA ASN A 325 -13.53 -19.22 12.42
C ASN A 325 -14.74 -18.30 12.15
N ILE A 326 -14.89 -17.77 10.94
CA ILE A 326 -16.01 -16.87 10.60
C ILE A 326 -17.20 -17.64 10.01
N ARG A 327 -16.99 -18.88 9.56
CA ARG A 327 -18.00 -19.63 8.78
C ARG A 327 -19.26 -19.98 9.55
N GLU A 328 -19.13 -20.21 10.85
CA GLU A 328 -20.27 -20.45 11.74
C GLU A 328 -21.13 -19.18 11.86
N SER A 329 -20.51 -18.04 12.16
CA SER A 329 -21.20 -16.76 12.22
C SER A 329 -21.85 -16.35 10.89
N VAL A 330 -21.24 -16.72 9.75
CA VAL A 330 -21.84 -16.54 8.42
C VAL A 330 -23.12 -17.36 8.29
N ALA A 331 -23.09 -18.64 8.68
CA ALA A 331 -24.25 -19.53 8.59
C ALA A 331 -25.44 -19.04 9.43
N GLU A 332 -25.15 -18.39 10.56
CA GLU A 332 -26.12 -17.83 11.50
C GLU A 332 -26.59 -16.42 11.13
N SER A 333 -25.98 -15.79 10.13
CA SER A 333 -26.32 -14.42 9.74
C SER A 333 -27.69 -14.34 9.07
N THR A 334 -28.53 -13.45 9.56
CA THR A 334 -29.88 -13.19 8.99
C THR A 334 -29.83 -12.77 7.52
N ASN A 335 -28.75 -12.11 7.10
CA ASN A 335 -28.59 -11.61 5.73
C ASN A 335 -27.98 -12.66 4.77
N PHE A 336 -27.53 -13.82 5.27
CA PHE A 336 -26.77 -14.78 4.46
C PHE A 336 -27.61 -15.37 3.33
N VAL A 337 -28.84 -15.80 3.61
CA VAL A 337 -29.72 -16.40 2.61
C VAL A 337 -30.16 -15.37 1.55
N ASP A 338 -30.46 -14.14 1.96
CA ASP A 338 -30.78 -13.06 1.02
C ASP A 338 -29.58 -12.70 0.14
N PHE A 339 -28.37 -12.71 0.71
CA PHE A 339 -27.15 -12.54 -0.05
C PHE A 339 -26.97 -13.66 -1.09
N LEU A 340 -27.18 -14.93 -0.73
CA LEU A 340 -27.15 -16.05 -1.68
C LEU A 340 -28.16 -15.87 -2.82
N LYS A 341 -29.37 -15.39 -2.54
CA LYS A 341 -30.36 -15.05 -3.57
C LYS A 341 -29.87 -13.95 -4.50
N SER A 342 -29.23 -12.92 -3.95
CA SER A 342 -28.67 -11.84 -4.76
C SER A 342 -27.58 -12.35 -5.70
N ILE A 343 -26.76 -13.32 -5.28
CA ILE A 343 -25.72 -13.95 -6.11
C ILE A 343 -26.34 -14.71 -7.28
N ILE A 344 -27.36 -15.53 -7.03
CA ILE A 344 -28.03 -16.30 -8.09
C ILE A 344 -28.74 -15.40 -9.09
N SER A 345 -29.14 -14.21 -8.68
CA SER A 345 -29.78 -13.21 -9.54
C SER A 345 -28.77 -12.41 -10.37
N LEU A 346 -27.46 -12.63 -10.19
CA LEU A 346 -26.44 -11.98 -11.03
C LEU A 346 -26.45 -12.62 -12.42
N ASP A 347 -26.60 -11.79 -13.45
CA ASP A 347 -26.47 -12.20 -14.85
C ASP A 347 -24.98 -12.39 -15.22
N LYS A 348 -24.37 -13.41 -14.61
CA LYS A 348 -22.96 -13.75 -14.79
C LYS A 348 -22.76 -15.27 -14.77
N PRO A 349 -21.93 -15.80 -15.69
CA PRO A 349 -21.56 -17.19 -15.65
C PRO A 349 -20.88 -17.60 -14.34
N GLY A 350 -21.14 -18.83 -13.88
CA GLY A 350 -20.49 -19.47 -12.75
C GLY A 350 -21.09 -19.13 -11.37
N VAL A 351 -22.18 -18.36 -11.29
CA VAL A 351 -22.79 -17.95 -10.01
C VAL A 351 -23.39 -19.14 -9.25
N VAL A 352 -23.98 -20.11 -9.95
CA VAL A 352 -24.52 -21.35 -9.36
C VAL A 352 -23.40 -22.20 -8.74
N PRO A 353 -22.30 -22.52 -9.45
CA PRO A 353 -21.13 -23.19 -8.86
C PRO A 353 -20.53 -22.46 -7.64
N ILE A 354 -20.46 -21.13 -7.68
CA ILE A 354 -19.94 -20.32 -6.57
C ILE A 354 -20.87 -20.44 -5.35
N ALA A 355 -22.19 -20.27 -5.52
CA ALA A 355 -23.15 -20.41 -4.43
C ALA A 355 -23.13 -21.81 -3.81
N CYS A 356 -23.04 -22.86 -4.65
CA CYS A 356 -22.84 -24.24 -4.19
C CYS A 356 -21.59 -24.37 -3.30
N THR A 357 -20.47 -23.79 -3.74
CA THR A 357 -19.21 -23.82 -3.00
C THR A 357 -19.30 -23.07 -1.67
N ILE A 358 -19.97 -21.92 -1.64
CA ILE A 358 -20.18 -21.13 -0.41
C ILE A 358 -20.97 -21.96 0.62
N ILE A 359 -22.12 -22.51 0.22
CA ILE A 359 -23.01 -23.25 1.13
C ILE A 359 -22.31 -24.51 1.67
N ARG A 360 -21.55 -25.21 0.82
CA ARG A 360 -20.79 -26.41 1.25
C ARG A 360 -19.63 -26.12 2.19
N ARG A 361 -19.23 -24.85 2.35
CA ARG A 361 -18.13 -24.45 3.25
C ARG A 361 -18.60 -24.06 4.64
N VAL A 362 -19.87 -23.70 4.81
CA VAL A 362 -20.44 -23.30 6.11
C VAL A 362 -21.07 -24.50 6.84
N PRO A 363 -21.18 -24.46 8.17
CA PRO A 363 -21.95 -25.47 8.91
C PRO A 363 -23.41 -25.49 8.44
N LEU A 364 -23.92 -26.68 8.13
CA LEU A 364 -25.30 -26.85 7.67
C LEU A 364 -26.20 -27.24 8.85
N SER A 365 -27.19 -26.42 9.13
CA SER A 365 -28.25 -26.69 10.11
C SER A 365 -29.59 -26.94 9.41
N LYS A 366 -30.54 -27.54 10.14
CA LYS A 366 -31.92 -27.70 9.66
C LYS A 366 -32.56 -26.33 9.37
N ASP A 367 -32.30 -25.35 10.22
CA ASP A 367 -32.86 -24.01 10.12
C ASP A 367 -32.35 -23.27 8.89
N LEU A 368 -31.05 -23.32 8.62
CA LEU A 368 -30.45 -22.70 7.43
C LEU A 368 -31.05 -23.28 6.14
N ILE A 369 -31.16 -24.61 6.04
CA ILE A 369 -31.72 -25.27 4.84
C ILE A 369 -33.21 -24.94 4.68
N THR A 370 -33.94 -24.88 5.79
CA THR A 370 -35.35 -24.51 5.80
C THR A 370 -35.55 -23.06 5.38
N GLN A 371 -34.69 -22.14 5.82
CA GLN A 371 -34.70 -20.74 5.39
C GLN A 371 -34.34 -20.58 3.91
N MET A 372 -33.37 -21.35 3.39
CA MET A 372 -33.06 -21.41 1.97
C MET A 372 -34.26 -21.88 1.13
N SER A 373 -35.07 -22.82 1.63
CA SER A 373 -36.33 -23.22 0.99
C SER A 373 -37.39 -22.12 1.05
N TYR A 374 -37.68 -21.60 2.25
CA TYR A 374 -38.73 -20.60 2.44
C TYR A 374 -38.48 -19.28 1.73
N SER A 375 -37.21 -18.86 1.63
CA SER A 375 -36.83 -17.65 0.91
C SER A 375 -36.95 -17.77 -0.61
N GLY A 376 -37.16 -18.98 -1.15
CA GLY A 376 -37.15 -19.25 -2.60
C GLY A 376 -35.75 -19.37 -3.21
N PHE A 377 -34.69 -19.38 -2.38
CA PHE A 377 -33.33 -19.58 -2.87
C PHE A 377 -33.17 -20.92 -3.60
N LEU A 378 -33.64 -22.03 -3.01
CA LEU A 378 -33.48 -23.36 -3.61
C LEU A 378 -34.21 -23.50 -4.94
N ASP A 379 -35.43 -22.96 -5.04
CA ASP A 379 -36.18 -22.91 -6.29
C ASP A 379 -35.39 -22.15 -7.38
N SER A 380 -34.92 -20.94 -7.05
CA SER A 380 -34.11 -20.12 -7.96
C SER A 380 -32.82 -20.82 -8.38
N PHE A 381 -32.14 -21.46 -7.43
CA PHE A 381 -30.89 -22.19 -7.65
C PHE A 381 -31.08 -23.41 -8.56
N TYR A 382 -32.14 -24.19 -8.35
CA TYR A 382 -32.44 -25.33 -9.21
C TYR A 382 -32.88 -24.90 -10.59
N ASN A 383 -33.66 -23.82 -10.71
CA ASN A 383 -34.22 -23.30 -11.96
C ASN A 383 -33.30 -22.36 -12.75
N ALA A 384 -32.16 -21.96 -12.18
CA ALA A 384 -31.13 -21.24 -12.92
C ALA A 384 -30.79 -21.99 -14.23
N PRO A 385 -30.65 -21.29 -15.36
CA PRO A 385 -30.35 -21.92 -16.64
C PRO A 385 -29.03 -22.68 -16.55
N ASP A 386 -28.94 -23.80 -17.25
CA ASP A 386 -27.65 -24.45 -17.45
C ASP A 386 -26.83 -23.57 -18.40
N GLU A 387 -25.66 -23.15 -17.94
CA GLU A 387 -24.75 -22.34 -18.73
C GLU A 387 -23.97 -23.22 -19.71
N ASN A 388 -23.36 -22.63 -20.74
CA ASN A 388 -22.38 -23.33 -21.59
C ASN A 388 -21.05 -23.50 -20.82
N ASP A 389 -21.09 -24.24 -19.71
CA ASP A 389 -20.01 -24.37 -18.72
C ASP A 389 -19.52 -25.81 -18.55
N ASP A 390 -19.58 -26.60 -19.62
CA ASP A 390 -19.22 -28.03 -19.63
C ASP A 390 -19.94 -28.83 -18.53
N GLY A 391 -21.16 -28.42 -18.20
CA GLY A 391 -22.01 -29.12 -17.23
C GLY A 391 -21.72 -28.82 -15.77
N LEU A 392 -20.85 -27.86 -15.47
CA LEU A 392 -20.48 -27.47 -14.11
C LEU A 392 -21.71 -26.99 -13.30
N THR A 393 -22.62 -26.25 -13.92
CA THR A 393 -23.87 -25.78 -13.29
C THR A 393 -24.77 -26.94 -12.92
N GLN A 394 -24.96 -27.89 -13.84
CA GLN A 394 -25.76 -29.09 -13.60
C GLN A 394 -25.14 -29.97 -12.49
N HIS A 395 -23.82 -30.16 -12.52
CA HIS A 395 -23.09 -30.87 -11.48
C HIS A 395 -23.24 -30.17 -10.12
N SER A 396 -23.14 -28.84 -10.07
CA SER A 396 -23.29 -28.05 -8.85
C SER A 396 -24.67 -28.17 -8.24
N LYS A 397 -25.72 -28.27 -9.06
CA LYS A 397 -27.10 -28.53 -8.60
C LYS A 397 -27.20 -29.87 -7.90
N LEU A 398 -26.73 -30.95 -8.54
CA LEU A 398 -26.71 -32.29 -7.97
C LEU A 398 -25.88 -32.36 -6.67
N LEU A 399 -24.71 -31.74 -6.67
CA LEU A 399 -23.77 -31.76 -5.56
C LEU A 399 -24.32 -31.00 -4.34
N LEU A 400 -24.97 -29.86 -4.55
CA LEU A 400 -25.62 -29.15 -3.46
C LEU A 400 -26.75 -30.00 -2.88
N THR A 401 -27.63 -30.55 -3.72
CA THR A 401 -28.74 -31.43 -3.28
C THR A 401 -28.22 -32.61 -2.48
N ASP A 402 -27.18 -33.32 -2.95
CA ASP A 402 -26.54 -34.43 -2.23
C ASP A 402 -26.07 -34.04 -0.82
N THR A 403 -25.59 -32.79 -0.69
CA THR A 403 -25.06 -32.26 0.56
C THR A 403 -26.20 -31.91 1.51
N ILE A 404 -27.15 -31.07 1.09
CA ILE A 404 -28.20 -30.53 1.97
C ILE A 404 -29.26 -31.59 2.31
N CYS A 405 -29.52 -32.55 1.41
CA CYS A 405 -30.49 -33.61 1.67
C CYS A 405 -30.05 -34.56 2.78
N ARG A 406 -28.79 -34.51 3.24
CA ARG A 406 -28.33 -35.31 4.39
C ARG A 406 -28.87 -34.78 5.72
N VAL A 407 -29.22 -33.50 5.79
CA VAL A 407 -29.57 -32.80 7.03
C VAL A 407 -31.08 -32.75 7.30
N THR A 408 -31.88 -32.25 6.35
CA THR A 408 -33.33 -32.13 6.50
C THR A 408 -34.06 -32.20 5.16
N PHE A 409 -35.35 -32.52 5.23
CA PHE A 409 -36.26 -32.45 4.09
C PHE A 409 -36.71 -31.01 3.83
N VAL A 410 -36.79 -30.62 2.56
CA VAL A 410 -37.49 -29.41 2.10
C VAL A 410 -38.30 -29.70 0.84
N LYS A 411 -39.35 -28.93 0.61
CA LYS A 411 -40.29 -29.15 -0.50
C LYS A 411 -39.62 -29.08 -1.88
N ASP A 412 -38.58 -28.27 -2.02
CA ASP A 412 -37.87 -28.05 -3.30
C ASP A 412 -37.13 -29.29 -3.79
N TYR A 413 -36.90 -30.30 -2.92
CA TYR A 413 -36.37 -31.57 -3.38
C TYR A 413 -37.31 -32.30 -4.35
N VAL A 414 -38.62 -32.07 -4.25
CA VAL A 414 -39.60 -32.64 -5.19
C VAL A 414 -39.37 -32.07 -6.60
N LEU A 415 -39.11 -30.77 -6.72
CA LEU A 415 -38.73 -30.14 -7.99
C LEU A 415 -37.42 -30.74 -8.53
N MET A 416 -36.44 -30.98 -7.66
CA MET A 416 -35.18 -31.59 -8.07
C MET A 416 -35.35 -33.05 -8.53
N CYS A 417 -36.36 -33.78 -8.03
CA CYS A 417 -36.66 -35.14 -8.51
C CYS A 417 -36.99 -35.15 -10.00
N ASP A 418 -37.75 -34.17 -10.49
CA ASP A 418 -38.11 -34.05 -11.92
C ASP A 418 -36.85 -33.86 -12.77
N LYS A 419 -35.93 -32.99 -12.33
CA LYS A 419 -34.66 -32.73 -13.03
C LYS A 419 -33.76 -33.96 -13.00
N ILE A 420 -33.60 -34.60 -11.85
CA ILE A 420 -32.83 -35.84 -11.69
C ILE A 420 -33.36 -36.94 -12.61
N ASN A 421 -34.68 -37.13 -12.69
CA ASN A 421 -35.29 -38.10 -13.58
C ASN A 421 -34.94 -37.82 -15.04
N ASN A 422 -35.02 -36.56 -15.49
CA ASN A 422 -34.67 -36.19 -16.85
C ASN A 422 -33.19 -36.48 -17.17
N ILE A 423 -32.28 -36.19 -16.24
CA ILE A 423 -30.84 -36.45 -16.40
C ILE A 423 -30.57 -37.96 -16.52
N ILE A 424 -31.21 -38.77 -15.68
CA ILE A 424 -31.06 -40.23 -15.69
C ILE A 424 -31.64 -40.84 -16.96
N VAL A 425 -32.88 -40.50 -17.30
CA VAL A 425 -33.61 -41.10 -18.43
C VAL A 425 -32.99 -40.72 -19.78
N SER A 426 -32.47 -39.50 -19.90
CA SER A 426 -31.73 -39.07 -21.09
C SER A 426 -30.33 -39.71 -21.21
N ASN A 427 -29.89 -40.45 -20.19
CA ASN A 427 -28.55 -41.00 -20.08
C ASN A 427 -27.46 -39.92 -20.30
N GLY A 428 -27.68 -38.74 -19.73
CA GLY A 428 -26.75 -37.61 -19.82
C GLY A 428 -25.45 -37.87 -19.06
N GLU A 429 -24.46 -36.99 -19.27
CA GLU A 429 -23.11 -37.10 -18.67
C GLU A 429 -23.12 -37.29 -17.14
N PHE A 430 -24.06 -36.66 -16.45
CA PHE A 430 -24.19 -36.73 -14.99
C PHE A 430 -25.20 -37.77 -14.48
N ALA A 431 -25.63 -38.72 -15.31
CA ALA A 431 -26.68 -39.67 -14.95
C ALA A 431 -26.30 -40.57 -13.75
N ASP A 432 -25.04 -40.98 -13.63
CA ASP A 432 -24.56 -41.73 -12.46
C ASP A 432 -24.64 -40.90 -11.17
N ALA A 433 -24.20 -39.63 -11.23
CA ALA A 433 -24.29 -38.71 -10.09
C ALA A 433 -25.76 -38.44 -9.72
N ALA A 434 -26.62 -38.19 -10.70
CA ALA A 434 -28.05 -37.99 -10.52
C ALA A 434 -28.72 -39.21 -9.88
N ALA A 435 -28.37 -40.43 -10.30
CA ALA A 435 -28.87 -41.67 -9.72
C ALA A 435 -28.45 -41.83 -8.25
N LEU A 436 -27.22 -41.46 -7.88
CA LEU A 436 -26.78 -41.45 -6.49
C LEU A 436 -27.55 -40.45 -5.62
N VAL A 437 -27.80 -39.24 -6.14
CA VAL A 437 -28.65 -38.26 -5.44
C VAL A 437 -30.09 -38.80 -5.31
N ALA A 438 -30.60 -39.46 -6.35
CA ALA A 438 -31.93 -40.07 -6.34
C ALA A 438 -32.08 -41.11 -5.22
N ILE A 439 -31.08 -41.99 -5.07
CA ILE A 439 -31.00 -42.98 -3.99
C ILE A 439 -31.08 -42.29 -2.62
N ARG A 440 -30.33 -41.20 -2.41
CA ARG A 440 -30.35 -40.48 -1.13
C ARG A 440 -31.70 -39.82 -0.85
N LEU A 441 -32.33 -39.23 -1.87
CA LEU A 441 -33.63 -38.59 -1.72
C LEU A 441 -34.75 -39.59 -1.41
N CYS A 442 -34.61 -40.88 -1.76
CA CYS A 442 -35.59 -41.92 -1.43
C CYS A 442 -35.82 -42.11 0.07
N LYS A 443 -34.93 -41.62 0.95
CA LYS A 443 -35.16 -41.60 2.40
C LYS A 443 -36.33 -40.68 2.81
N TYR A 444 -36.76 -39.79 1.93
CA TYR A 444 -37.88 -38.89 2.16
C TYR A 444 -39.13 -39.40 1.42
N PRO A 445 -40.24 -39.72 2.12
CA PRO A 445 -41.43 -40.30 1.51
C PRO A 445 -42.00 -39.51 0.33
N LYS A 446 -41.98 -38.17 0.41
CA LYS A 446 -42.46 -37.29 -0.67
C LYS A 446 -41.62 -37.40 -1.95
N CYS A 447 -40.29 -37.45 -1.82
CA CYS A 447 -39.40 -37.64 -2.98
C CYS A 447 -39.57 -39.05 -3.58
N LYS A 448 -39.71 -40.06 -2.72
CA LYS A 448 -39.96 -41.45 -3.11
C LYS A 448 -41.27 -41.59 -3.92
N ALA A 449 -42.35 -40.99 -3.43
CA ALA A 449 -43.62 -40.93 -4.14
C ALA A 449 -43.47 -40.25 -5.50
N ARG A 450 -42.80 -39.08 -5.54
CA ARG A 450 -42.55 -38.36 -6.80
C ARG A 450 -41.74 -39.17 -7.81
N MET A 451 -40.69 -39.87 -7.39
CA MET A 451 -39.90 -40.70 -8.29
C MET A 451 -40.68 -41.90 -8.86
N LYS A 452 -41.63 -42.45 -8.11
CA LYS A 452 -42.57 -43.47 -8.62
C LYS A 452 -43.55 -42.89 -9.62
N GLU A 453 -44.08 -41.69 -9.37
CA GLU A 453 -44.93 -40.97 -10.34
C GLU A 453 -44.20 -40.74 -11.66
N LEU A 454 -42.91 -40.41 -11.60
CA LEU A 454 -42.03 -40.23 -12.76
C LEU A 454 -41.60 -41.55 -13.42
N LYS A 455 -42.04 -42.71 -12.90
CA LYS A 455 -41.71 -44.07 -13.39
C LYS A 455 -40.21 -44.37 -13.41
N LEU A 456 -39.43 -43.73 -12.53
CA LEU A 456 -37.98 -43.94 -12.45
C LEU A 456 -37.64 -45.36 -11.96
N ASP A 457 -38.50 -45.96 -11.13
CA ASP A 457 -38.41 -47.38 -10.73
C ASP A 457 -38.57 -48.33 -11.92
N GLN A 458 -39.50 -48.03 -12.83
CA GLN A 458 -39.70 -48.81 -14.04
C GLN A 458 -38.51 -48.69 -15.00
N HIS A 459 -37.92 -47.49 -15.10
CA HIS A 459 -36.69 -47.27 -15.85
C HIS A 459 -35.56 -48.13 -15.27
N PHE A 460 -35.28 -48.04 -13.96
CA PHE A 460 -34.20 -48.80 -13.36
C PHE A 460 -34.39 -50.32 -13.40
N LYS A 461 -35.63 -50.85 -13.33
CA LYS A 461 -35.91 -52.29 -13.56
C LYS A 461 -35.46 -52.77 -14.95
N LYS A 462 -35.54 -51.90 -15.97
CA LYS A 462 -35.12 -52.25 -17.34
C LYS A 462 -33.61 -52.29 -17.49
N VAL A 463 -32.87 -51.39 -16.83
CA VAL A 463 -31.40 -51.31 -16.90
C VAL A 463 -30.68 -52.11 -15.79
N GLU A 464 -31.40 -52.68 -14.83
CA GLU A 464 -30.84 -53.56 -13.79
C GLU A 464 -30.21 -54.84 -14.38
N GLY A 465 -30.73 -55.32 -15.51
CA GLY A 465 -30.28 -56.55 -16.19
C GLY A 465 -28.96 -56.47 -16.95
N GLY A 466 -28.36 -55.28 -17.09
CA GLY A 466 -27.07 -55.10 -17.76
C GLY A 466 -26.75 -53.64 -18.12
N GLY A 467 -25.46 -53.30 -18.20
CA GLY A 467 -24.97 -51.95 -18.58
C GLY A 467 -24.20 -51.23 -17.46
N LYS A 468 -23.71 -50.02 -17.75
CA LYS A 468 -22.87 -49.21 -16.82
C LYS A 468 -23.58 -48.88 -15.50
N MET A 469 -24.91 -48.78 -15.50
CA MET A 469 -25.71 -48.38 -14.32
C MET A 469 -26.29 -49.55 -13.50
N ALA A 470 -26.03 -50.81 -13.85
CA ALA A 470 -26.69 -51.96 -13.21
C ALA A 470 -26.53 -51.99 -11.67
N SER A 471 -25.34 -51.64 -11.16
CA SER A 471 -25.07 -51.56 -9.71
C SER A 471 -25.87 -50.44 -9.02
N THR A 472 -25.95 -49.28 -9.66
CA THR A 472 -26.70 -48.13 -9.15
C THR A 472 -28.22 -48.38 -9.22
N ALA A 473 -28.69 -49.04 -10.29
CA ALA A 473 -30.08 -49.47 -10.45
C ALA A 473 -30.55 -50.36 -9.29
N LYS A 474 -29.75 -51.38 -8.93
CA LYS A 474 -30.02 -52.25 -7.76
C LYS A 474 -30.16 -51.45 -6.46
N LYS A 475 -29.23 -50.51 -6.22
CA LYS A 475 -29.26 -49.66 -5.02
C LYS A 475 -30.50 -48.76 -4.99
N PHE A 476 -30.87 -48.19 -6.13
CA PHE A 476 -32.07 -47.38 -6.26
C PHE A 476 -33.34 -48.19 -6.03
N LEU A 477 -33.48 -49.35 -6.66
CA LEU A 477 -34.63 -50.23 -6.49
C LEU A 477 -34.77 -50.72 -5.05
N LYS A 478 -33.65 -50.97 -4.36
CA LYS A 478 -33.66 -51.25 -2.92
C LYS A 478 -34.18 -50.05 -2.12
N ALA A 479 -33.69 -48.84 -2.38
CA ALA A 479 -34.10 -47.63 -1.65
C ALA A 479 -35.57 -47.25 -1.89
N ILE A 480 -36.07 -47.39 -3.13
CA ILE A 480 -37.44 -47.03 -3.50
C ILE A 480 -38.49 -48.08 -3.09
N ASN A 481 -38.07 -49.32 -2.78
CA ASN A 481 -38.95 -50.39 -2.32
C ASN A 481 -38.81 -50.69 -0.82
N GLY A 482 -37.69 -50.32 -0.18
CA GLY A 482 -37.48 -50.53 1.25
C GLY A 482 -38.55 -49.86 2.11
N SER A 483 -39.16 -50.63 2.99
CA SER A 483 -40.03 -50.17 4.09
C SER A 483 -39.22 -49.31 5.06
N GLU A 484 -39.87 -48.37 5.74
CA GLU A 484 -39.30 -47.64 6.87
C GLU A 484 -38.76 -48.63 7.92
N GLU A 485 -37.49 -48.48 8.30
CA GLU A 485 -37.00 -48.87 9.64
C GLU A 485 -37.14 -47.67 10.57
#